data_AF-A0A967CEU2-F1
#
_entry.id   AF-A0A967CEU2-F1
#
_cell.length_a   1.000
_cell.length_b   1.000
_cell.length_c   1.000
_cell.angle_alpha   90.00
_cell.angle_beta   90.00
_cell.angle_gamma   90.00
#
_symmetry.space_group_name_H-M   'P 1'
#
loop_
_entity.id
_entity.type
_entity.pdbx_description
1 polymer ?
#
loop_
_entity_poly.entity_id
_entity_poly.type
_entity_poly.pdbx_seq_one_letter_code
_entity_poly.pdbx_strand_id
1 'polypeptide(L)'
;MRDINVALIVWIGVGGMMAALSGPLIIGALWQGVTRAGAYAGLIGGITTFVILHAQLIDPNWFEPGFFFDAATWLYGEGPNPYSCAVMGEIVSVSLTFIVSKLTQPLPEDHLRALFQGSEA
;
A
#
# COMPACT_ATOMS: atom_id res chain seq x y z
N MET A 1 -17.50 25.53 -2.84
CA MET A 1 -17.49 24.33 -1.98
C MET A 1 -17.94 23.20 -2.89
N ARG A 2 -17.02 22.34 -3.37
CA ARG A 2 -17.40 21.23 -4.28
C ARG A 2 -18.33 20.30 -3.50
N ASP A 3 -19.43 19.89 -4.12
CA ASP A 3 -20.31 18.83 -3.62
C ASP A 3 -19.53 17.50 -3.66
N ILE A 4 -18.63 17.29 -2.69
CA ILE A 4 -18.01 15.99 -2.51
C ILE A 4 -19.11 15.08 -2.00
N ASN A 5 -19.56 14.17 -2.86
CA ASN A 5 -20.53 13.16 -2.50
C ASN A 5 -20.04 12.43 -1.23
N VAL A 6 -20.92 12.21 -0.27
CA VAL A 6 -20.61 11.40 0.93
C VAL A 6 -19.96 10.07 0.55
N ALA A 7 -20.35 9.48 -0.59
CA ALA A 7 -19.74 8.28 -1.14
C ALA A 7 -18.24 8.45 -1.43
N LEU A 8 -17.80 9.59 -1.97
CA LEU A 8 -16.39 9.86 -2.24
C LEU A 8 -15.59 10.02 -0.93
N ILE A 9 -16.16 10.68 0.08
CA ILE A 9 -15.51 10.82 1.39
C ILE A 9 -15.30 9.46 2.05
N VAL A 10 -16.35 8.63 2.06
CA VAL A 10 -16.27 7.26 2.59
C VAL A 10 -15.23 6.47 1.80
N TRP A 11 -15.21 6.62 0.48
CA TRP A 11 -14.28 5.88 -0.37
C TRP A 11 -12.82 6.30 -0.18
N ILE A 12 -12.54 7.57 0.12
CA ILE A 12 -11.19 8.00 0.49
C ILE A 12 -10.72 7.25 1.75
N GLY A 13 -11.58 7.14 2.76
CA GLY A 13 -11.27 6.39 3.98
C GLY A 13 -11.05 4.89 3.72
N VAL A 14 -11.95 4.26 2.97
CA VAL A 14 -11.84 2.83 2.61
C VAL A 14 -10.62 2.57 1.73
N GLY A 15 -10.36 3.43 0.75
CA GLY A 15 -9.18 3.40 -0.13
C GLY A 15 -7.87 3.43 0.66
N GLY A 16 -7.75 4.32 1.64
CA GLY A 16 -6.58 4.38 2.51
C GLY A 16 -6.37 3.10 3.34
N MET A 17 -7.45 2.52 3.87
CA MET A 17 -7.38 1.25 4.61
C MET A 17 -6.99 0.06 3.70
N MET A 18 -7.54 -0.01 2.49
CA MET A 18 -7.19 -1.04 1.51
C MET A 18 -5.72 -0.93 1.08
N ALA A 19 -5.26 0.29 0.78
CA ALA A 19 -3.86 0.56 0.48
C ALA A 19 -2.91 0.12 1.60
N ALA A 20 -3.25 0.41 2.86
CA ALA A 20 -2.44 0.01 4.00
C ALA A 20 -2.39 -1.52 4.19
N LEU A 21 -3.55 -2.18 4.17
CA LEU A 21 -3.67 -3.57 4.64
C LEU A 21 -3.47 -4.62 3.55
N SER A 22 -3.62 -4.26 2.27
CA SER A 22 -3.49 -5.18 1.14
C SER A 22 -2.18 -5.96 1.15
N GLY A 23 -1.03 -5.31 1.34
CA GLY A 23 0.28 -5.98 1.35
C GLY A 23 0.40 -7.05 2.43
N PRO A 24 0.27 -6.71 3.72
CA PRO A 24 0.35 -7.67 4.81
C PRO A 24 -0.70 -8.78 4.73
N LEU A 25 -1.94 -8.46 4.35
CA LEU A 25 -3.02 -9.45 4.29
C LEU A 25 -2.87 -10.42 3.11
N ILE A 26 -2.66 -9.91 1.89
CA ILE A 26 -2.55 -10.73 0.69
C ILE A 26 -1.29 -11.61 0.78
N ILE A 27 -0.15 -11.01 1.11
CA ILE A 27 1.10 -11.77 1.19
C ILE A 27 1.12 -12.67 2.42
N GLY A 28 0.55 -12.25 3.56
CA GLY A 28 0.46 -13.09 4.75
C GLY A 28 -0.44 -14.31 4.55
N ALA A 29 -1.49 -14.20 3.73
CA ALA A 29 -2.35 -15.32 3.38
C ALA A 29 -1.71 -16.28 2.35
N LEU A 30 -0.93 -15.75 1.40
CA LEU A 30 -0.36 -16.53 0.30
C LEU A 30 1.05 -17.06 0.59
N TRP A 31 1.78 -16.46 1.53
CA TRP A 31 3.18 -16.79 1.78
C TRP A 31 3.54 -16.73 3.27
N GLN A 32 4.02 -17.86 3.80
CA GLN A 32 4.39 -18.01 5.22
C GLN A 32 5.69 -17.29 5.62
N GLY A 33 6.38 -16.66 4.67
CA GLY A 33 7.65 -15.96 4.92
C GLY A 33 7.50 -14.48 5.25
N VAL A 34 6.27 -13.99 5.47
CA VAL A 34 6.07 -12.59 5.88
C VAL A 34 6.66 -12.34 7.26
N THR A 35 7.51 -11.33 7.37
CA THR A 35 8.10 -10.92 8.64
C THR A 35 7.31 -9.77 9.25
N ARG A 36 7.43 -9.58 10.57
CA ARG A 36 6.84 -8.40 11.24
C ARG A 36 7.29 -7.09 10.60
N ALA A 37 8.59 -6.98 10.31
CA ALA A 37 9.17 -5.81 9.67
C ALA A 37 8.58 -5.57 8.27
N GLY A 38 8.39 -6.62 7.48
CA GLY A 38 7.77 -6.51 6.17
C GLY A 38 6.28 -6.13 6.23
N ALA A 39 5.53 -6.69 7.18
CA ALA A 39 4.14 -6.31 7.41
C ALA A 39 4.01 -4.82 7.77
N TYR A 40 4.84 -4.31 8.68
CA TYR A 40 4.84 -2.88 9.03
C TYR A 40 5.30 -1.99 7.86
N ALA A 41 6.31 -2.42 7.10
CA ALA A 41 6.79 -1.66 5.94
C ALA A 41 5.71 -1.53 4.85
N GLY A 42 4.96 -2.60 4.56
CA GLY A 42 3.83 -2.53 3.64
C GLY A 42 2.70 -1.66 4.16
N LEU A 43 2.33 -1.82 5.43
CA LEU A 43 1.28 -1.02 6.07
C LEU A 43 1.58 0.49 5.99
N ILE A 44 2.77 0.89 6.43
CA ILE A 44 3.19 2.29 6.43
C ILE A 44 3.37 2.77 4.99
N GLY A 45 4.04 1.99 4.14
CA GLY A 45 4.28 2.39 2.76
C GLY A 45 3.01 2.56 1.94
N GLY A 46 2.01 1.69 2.12
CA GLY A 46 0.71 1.77 1.48
C GLY A 46 -0.07 3.02 1.88
N ILE A 47 -0.23 3.26 3.19
CA ILE A 47 -0.95 4.45 3.67
C ILE A 47 -0.22 5.75 3.32
N THR A 48 1.11 5.77 3.43
CA THR A 48 1.91 6.94 3.06
C THR A 48 1.80 7.24 1.57
N THR A 49 1.84 6.21 0.72
CA THR A 49 1.65 6.38 -0.74
C THR A 49 0.28 6.96 -1.02
N PHE A 50 -0.79 6.39 -0.44
CA PHE A 50 -2.14 6.91 -0.61
C PHE A 50 -2.24 8.40 -0.22
N VAL A 51 -1.69 8.77 0.94
CA VAL A 51 -1.72 10.16 1.42
C VAL A 51 -0.95 11.09 0.47
N ILE A 52 0.26 10.70 0.02
CA ILE A 52 1.08 11.51 -0.87
C ILE A 52 0.37 11.77 -2.20
N LEU A 53 -0.21 10.73 -2.78
CA LEU A 53 -0.90 10.83 -4.08
C LEU A 53 -2.22 11.58 -3.97
N HIS A 54 -3.04 11.24 -2.98
CA HIS A 54 -4.36 11.84 -2.81
C HIS A 54 -4.30 13.31 -2.37
N ALA A 55 -3.33 13.67 -1.52
CA ALA A 55 -3.08 15.06 -1.14
C ALA A 55 -2.29 15.85 -2.20
N GLN A 56 -1.98 15.23 -3.36
CA GLN A 56 -1.27 15.86 -4.48
C GLN A 56 0.06 16.50 -4.04
N LEU A 57 0.80 15.82 -3.15
CA LEU A 57 2.05 16.34 -2.58
C LEU A 57 3.23 16.25 -3.55
N ILE A 58 3.09 15.54 -4.68
CA ILE A 58 4.11 15.45 -5.72
C ILE A 58 3.86 16.56 -6.73
N ASP A 59 4.72 17.57 -6.75
CA ASP A 59 4.69 18.60 -7.79
C ASP A 59 5.44 18.09 -9.04
N PRO A 60 4.79 18.01 -10.22
CA PRO A 60 5.45 17.59 -11.45
C PRO A 60 6.67 18.45 -11.80
N ASN A 61 6.69 19.73 -11.41
CA ASN A 61 7.78 20.66 -11.68
C ASN A 61 9.09 20.32 -10.95
N TRP A 62 9.08 19.34 -10.04
CA TRP A 62 10.30 18.81 -9.43
C TRP A 62 11.13 17.96 -10.40
N PHE A 63 10.55 17.55 -11.53
CA PHE A 63 11.20 16.70 -12.52
C PHE A 63 11.50 17.49 -13.80
N GLU A 64 12.69 17.29 -14.36
CA GLU A 64 13.00 17.82 -15.69
C GLU A 64 12.12 17.16 -16.76
N PRO A 65 11.85 17.83 -17.90
CA PRO A 65 11.05 17.28 -18.99
C PRO A 65 11.53 15.89 -19.43
N GLY A 66 10.63 14.91 -19.37
CA GLY A 66 10.93 13.51 -19.66
C GLY A 66 9.95 12.57 -18.98
N PHE A 67 10.27 11.28 -18.96
CA PHE A 67 9.37 10.23 -18.46
C PHE A 67 8.86 10.46 -17.04
N PHE A 68 9.71 10.91 -16.12
CA PHE A 68 9.31 11.16 -14.73
C PHE A 68 8.38 12.38 -14.57
N PHE A 69 8.56 13.42 -15.40
CA PHE A 69 7.67 14.57 -15.46
C PHE A 69 6.28 14.17 -15.96
N ASP A 70 6.21 13.35 -17.02
CA ASP A 70 4.95 12.87 -17.57
C ASP A 70 4.20 11.98 -16.56
N ALA A 71 4.93 11.06 -15.91
CA ALA A 71 4.38 10.23 -14.85
C ALA A 71 3.86 11.07 -13.67
N ALA A 72 4.66 12.01 -13.16
CA ALA A 72 4.28 12.88 -12.06
C ALA A 72 3.07 13.76 -12.42
N THR A 73 3.00 14.27 -13.66
CA THR A 73 1.86 15.05 -14.16
C THR A 73 0.58 14.21 -14.20
N TRP A 74 0.68 12.96 -14.67
CA TRP A 74 -0.44 12.03 -14.66
C TRP A 74 -0.89 11.71 -13.22
N LEU A 75 0.05 11.41 -12.32
CA LEU A 75 -0.22 11.15 -10.90
C LEU A 75 -0.87 12.35 -10.20
N TYR A 76 -0.40 13.57 -10.50
CA TYR A 76 -1.01 14.80 -9.97
C TYR A 76 -2.45 14.97 -10.47
N GLY A 77 -2.72 14.65 -11.74
CA GLY A 77 -4.06 14.65 -12.32
C GLY A 77 -5.01 13.60 -11.74
N GLU A 78 -4.49 12.44 -11.35
CA GLU A 78 -5.24 11.35 -10.70
C GLU A 78 -5.44 11.55 -9.19
N GLY A 79 -4.77 12.51 -8.55
CA GLY A 79 -4.90 12.77 -7.11
C GLY A 79 -6.36 12.92 -6.58
N PRO A 80 -7.26 13.63 -7.29
CA PRO A 80 -8.67 13.73 -6.92
C PRO A 80 -9.44 12.41 -7.03
N ASN A 81 -8.88 11.39 -7.70
CA ASN A 81 -9.47 10.08 -7.90
C ASN A 81 -8.97 9.10 -6.81
N PRO A 82 -9.76 8.85 -5.75
CA PRO A 82 -9.37 7.96 -4.67
C PRO A 82 -9.16 6.50 -5.10
N TYR A 83 -9.79 6.05 -6.19
CA TYR A 83 -9.64 4.69 -6.69
C TYR A 83 -8.23 4.43 -7.21
N SER A 84 -7.71 5.32 -8.06
CA SER A 84 -6.35 5.22 -8.61
C SER A 84 -5.31 5.31 -7.49
N CYS A 85 -5.49 6.23 -6.54
CA CYS A 85 -4.60 6.39 -5.39
C CYS A 85 -4.56 5.13 -4.51
N ALA A 86 -5.72 4.48 -4.29
CA ALA A 86 -5.80 3.23 -3.53
C ALA A 86 -5.00 2.11 -4.21
N VAL A 87 -5.23 1.87 -5.51
CA VAL A 87 -4.53 0.81 -6.26
C VAL A 87 -3.01 1.01 -6.24
N MET A 88 -2.54 2.24 -6.44
CA MET A 88 -1.10 2.54 -6.36
C MET A 88 -0.54 2.28 -4.96
N GLY A 89 -1.28 2.65 -3.91
CA GLY A 89 -0.93 2.35 -2.53
C GLY A 89 -0.89 0.85 -2.24
N GLU A 90 -1.82 0.07 -2.79
CA GLU A 90 -1.84 -1.40 -2.66
C GLU A 90 -0.61 -2.04 -3.31
N ILE A 91 -0.26 -1.62 -4.53
CA ILE A 91 0.93 -2.11 -5.24
C ILE A 91 2.19 -1.85 -4.42
N VAL A 92 2.33 -0.64 -3.86
CA VAL A 92 3.46 -0.27 -3.00
C VAL A 92 3.47 -1.10 -1.70
N SER A 93 2.31 -1.25 -1.05
CA SER A 93 2.16 -2.04 0.17
C SER A 93 2.59 -3.49 -0.04
N VAL A 94 2.07 -4.16 -1.07
CA VAL A 94 2.42 -5.53 -1.44
C VAL A 94 3.92 -5.66 -1.75
N SER A 95 4.45 -4.75 -2.55
CA SER A 95 5.87 -4.77 -2.95
C SER A 95 6.79 -4.62 -1.75
N LEU A 96 6.50 -3.66 -0.86
CA LEU A 96 7.29 -3.45 0.36
C LEU A 96 7.17 -4.60 1.33
N THR A 97 5.96 -5.16 1.53
CA THR A 97 5.80 -6.36 2.35
C THR A 97 6.64 -7.50 1.83
N PHE A 98 6.64 -7.75 0.53
CA PHE A 98 7.43 -8.83 -0.06
C PHE A 98 8.95 -8.58 0.06
N ILE A 99 9.42 -7.42 -0.40
CA ILE A 99 10.86 -7.08 -0.43
C ILE A 99 11.44 -7.05 0.98
N VAL A 100 10.79 -6.35 1.92
CA VAL A 100 11.30 -6.23 3.29
C VAL A 100 11.24 -7.57 4.01
N SER A 101 10.19 -8.39 3.78
CA SER A 101 10.14 -9.74 4.36
C SER A 101 11.27 -10.64 3.85
N LYS A 102 11.69 -10.50 2.58
CA LYS A 102 12.85 -11.24 2.04
C LYS A 102 14.18 -10.77 2.63
N LEU A 103 14.29 -9.50 3.01
CA LEU A 103 15.53 -8.90 3.51
C LEU A 103 15.66 -8.93 5.04
N THR A 104 14.63 -9.38 5.76
CA THR A 104 14.59 -9.36 7.23
C THR A 104 14.52 -10.77 7.82
N GLN A 105 14.78 -10.87 9.12
CA GLN A 105 14.82 -12.16 9.80
C GLN A 105 13.45 -12.87 9.72
N PRO A 106 13.43 -14.14 9.28
CA PRO A 106 12.20 -14.93 9.22
C PRO A 106 11.64 -15.15 10.63
N LEU A 107 10.32 -15.31 10.71
CA LEU A 107 9.67 -15.61 11.97
C LEU A 107 10.10 -16.99 12.51
N PRO A 108 10.18 -17.17 13.84
CA PRO A 108 10.46 -18.46 14.44
C PRO A 108 9.46 -19.53 13.98
N GLU A 109 9.95 -20.71 13.64
CA GLU A 109 9.13 -21.80 13.08
C GLU A 109 7.98 -22.21 14.02
N ASP A 110 8.18 -22.15 15.33
CA ASP A 110 7.15 -22.50 16.32
C ASP A 110 5.90 -21.63 16.20
N HIS A 111 6.05 -20.35 15.86
CA HIS A 111 4.92 -19.44 15.67
C HIS A 111 4.18 -19.70 14.36
N LEU A 112 4.91 -20.04 13.30
CA LEU A 112 4.33 -20.41 12.01
C LEU A 112 3.58 -21.73 12.11
N ARG A 113 4.14 -22.74 12.80
CA ARG A 113 3.47 -24.03 13.03
C ARG A 113 2.19 -23.85 13.84
N ALA A 114 2.19 -23.04 14.89
CA ALA A 114 0.97 -22.75 15.67
C ALA A 114 -0.16 -22.10 14.82
N LEU A 115 0.18 -21.20 13.90
CA LEU A 115 -0.80 -20.48 13.06
C LEU A 115 -1.29 -21.31 11.86
N PHE A 116 -0.43 -22.12 11.26
CA PHE A 116 -0.74 -22.85 10.02
C PHE A 116 -1.03 -24.35 10.21
N GLN A 117 -0.59 -24.97 11.30
CA GLN A 117 -0.84 -26.39 11.60
C GLN A 117 -1.92 -26.61 12.68
N GLY A 118 -2.38 -25.56 13.36
CA GLY A 118 -3.51 -25.63 14.32
C GLY A 118 -4.90 -25.82 13.68
N SER A 119 -4.96 -26.22 12.41
CA SER A 119 -6.20 -26.53 11.68
C SER A 119 -6.17 -27.92 11.02
N GLU A 120 -5.28 -28.82 11.48
CA GLU A 120 -5.35 -30.25 11.16
C GLU A 120 -5.05 -31.06 12.44
N ALA A 121 -6.12 -31.67 12.98
CA ALA A 121 -6.25 -32.50 14.18
C ALA A 121 -6.55 -31.80 15.52
#